data_AF-A0A257N3K2-F1
#
_entry.id   AF-A0A257N3K2-F1
#
_cell.length_a   1.000
_cell.length_b   1.000
_cell.length_c   1.000
_cell.angle_alpha   90.00
_cell.angle_beta   90.00
_cell.angle_gamma   90.00
#
_symmetry.space_group_name_H-M   'P 1'
#
loop_
_entity.id
_entity.type
_entity.pdbx_description
1 polymer ?
#
loop_
_entity_poly.entity_id
_entity_poly.type
_entity_poly.pdbx_seq_one_letter_code
_entity_poly.pdbx_strand_id
1 'polypeptide(L)'
;MKDKQEQLAQLVAALAKHSQKATYTAVAGVVGLPARTVMNALLKDPQGEWVVAKASHQPTGYSTNQLRPQLKTNSSVISSAAVLASWWEKHLS
;
A
#
# COMPACT_ATOMS: atom_id res chain seq x y z
N MET A 1 -7.08 0.42 19.32
CA MET A 1 -7.48 -0.05 17.97
C MET A 1 -7.63 1.07 16.94
N LYS A 2 -8.08 2.29 17.31
CA LYS A 2 -8.17 3.45 16.39
C LYS A 2 -6.85 3.78 15.65
N ASP A 3 -5.73 3.63 16.34
CA ASP A 3 -4.39 4.00 15.84
C ASP A 3 -3.94 3.23 14.58
N LYS A 4 -4.08 1.90 14.52
CA LYS A 4 -3.60 1.10 13.38
C LYS A 4 -4.35 1.34 12.07
N GLN A 5 -5.64 1.63 12.15
CA GLN A 5 -6.47 1.90 10.97
C GLN A 5 -6.14 3.28 10.39
N GLU A 6 -5.87 4.24 11.27
CA GLU A 6 -5.41 5.57 10.90
C GLU A 6 -4.00 5.53 10.30
N GLN A 7 -3.07 4.78 10.91
CA GLN A 7 -1.75 4.53 10.35
C GLN A 7 -1.82 3.89 8.96
N LEU A 8 -2.71 2.93 8.74
CA LEU A 8 -2.94 2.34 7.43
C LEU A 8 -3.38 3.40 6.41
N ALA A 9 -4.36 4.23 6.76
CA ALA A 9 -4.84 5.29 5.88
C ALA A 9 -3.73 6.31 5.54
N GLN A 10 -2.94 6.72 6.53
CA GLN A 10 -1.81 7.65 6.34
C GLN A 10 -0.72 7.05 5.44
N LEU A 11 -0.35 5.79 5.67
CA LEU A 11 0.64 5.09 4.86
C LEU A 11 0.17 4.95 3.41
N VAL A 12 -1.10 4.58 3.19
CA VAL A 12 -1.68 4.45 1.85
C VAL A 12 -1.74 5.80 1.13
N ALA A 13 -2.10 6.87 1.84
CA ALA A 13 -2.08 8.21 1.29
C ALA A 13 -0.67 8.65 0.89
N ALA A 14 0.35 8.32 1.69
CA ALA A 14 1.74 8.58 1.34
C ALA A 14 2.18 7.79 0.10
N LEU A 15 1.86 6.49 0.03
CA LEU A 15 2.14 5.66 -1.15
C LEU A 15 1.50 6.25 -2.42
N ALA A 16 0.24 6.67 -2.34
CA ALA A 16 -0.47 7.27 -3.46
C ALA A 16 0.13 8.62 -3.88
N LYS A 17 0.45 9.50 -2.93
CA LYS A 17 1.08 10.80 -3.17
C LYS A 17 2.41 10.67 -3.91
N HIS A 18 3.20 9.66 -3.55
CA HIS A 18 4.52 9.41 -4.14
C HIS A 18 4.50 8.38 -5.27
N SER A 19 3.32 7.91 -5.69
CA SER A 19 3.15 6.86 -6.69
C SER A 19 4.01 5.62 -6.41
N GLN A 20 4.23 5.28 -5.14
CA GLN A 20 5.09 4.19 -4.69
C GLN A 20 4.24 2.94 -4.46
N LYS A 21 4.63 1.80 -5.05
CA LYS A 21 3.99 0.52 -4.79
C LYS A 21 4.60 -0.17 -3.57
N ALA A 22 3.76 -0.82 -2.78
CA ALA A 22 4.19 -1.67 -1.67
C ALA A 22 3.38 -2.97 -1.64
N THR A 23 3.98 -4.07 -1.17
CA THR A 23 3.24 -5.33 -1.06
C THR A 23 2.31 -5.35 0.15
N TYR A 24 1.21 -6.10 0.07
CA TYR A 24 0.32 -6.31 1.23
C TYR A 24 1.08 -6.80 2.47
N THR A 25 2.08 -7.66 2.31
CA THR A 25 2.90 -8.18 3.41
C THR A 25 3.79 -7.10 4.03
N ALA A 26 4.35 -6.19 3.21
CA ALA A 26 5.14 -5.06 3.71
C ALA A 26 4.26 -4.10 4.51
N VAL A 27 3.11 -3.71 3.95
CA VAL A 27 2.14 -2.82 4.60
C VAL A 27 1.65 -3.43 5.91
N ALA A 28 1.23 -4.70 5.90
CA ALA A 28 0.80 -5.45 7.07
C ALA A 28 1.85 -5.48 8.18
N GLY A 29 3.12 -5.67 7.82
CA GLY A 29 4.24 -5.66 8.76
C GLY A 29 4.48 -4.29 9.41
N VAL A 30 4.32 -3.19 8.66
CA VAL A 30 4.49 -1.82 9.18
C VAL A 30 3.36 -1.46 10.14
N VAL A 31 2.10 -1.68 9.74
CA VAL A 31 0.93 -1.27 10.56
C VAL A 31 0.59 -2.28 11.67
N GLY A 32 1.26 -3.44 11.67
CA GLY A 32 1.02 -4.52 12.63
C GLY A 32 -0.40 -5.09 12.57
N LEU A 33 -0.95 -5.24 11.36
CA LEU A 33 -2.26 -5.86 11.09
C LEU A 33 -2.09 -7.12 10.23
N PRO A 34 -3.00 -8.11 10.33
CA PRO A 34 -3.00 -9.24 9.40
C PRO A 34 -3.19 -8.77 7.95
N ALA A 35 -2.47 -9.38 7.00
CA ALA A 35 -2.55 -9.00 5.58
C ALA A 35 -3.97 -9.08 5.00
N ARG A 36 -4.77 -10.07 5.44
CA ARG A 36 -6.18 -10.19 5.04
C ARG A 36 -7.03 -9.01 5.54
N THR A 37 -6.76 -8.51 6.74
CA THR A 37 -7.43 -7.32 7.30
C THR A 37 -7.07 -6.08 6.50
N VAL A 38 -5.78 -5.90 6.16
CA VAL A 38 -5.32 -4.81 5.30
C VAL A 38 -6.02 -4.86 3.94
N MET A 39 -6.01 -6.02 3.27
CA MET A 39 -6.68 -6.19 1.98
C MET A 39 -8.16 -5.82 2.05
N ASN A 40 -8.91 -6.32 3.05
CA ASN A 40 -10.33 -6.01 3.20
C ASN A 40 -10.61 -4.51 3.45
N ALA A 41 -9.73 -3.82 4.18
CA ALA A 41 -9.84 -2.39 4.38
C ALA A 41 -9.61 -1.62 3.07
N LEU A 42 -8.64 -2.05 2.27
CA LEU A 42 -8.24 -1.38 1.04
C LEU A 42 -9.20 -1.60 -0.12
N LEU A 43 -9.93 -2.72 -0.19
CA LEU A 43 -10.95 -2.95 -1.23
C LEU A 43 -12.02 -1.84 -1.32
N LYS A 44 -12.18 -1.05 -0.25
CA LYS A 44 -13.12 0.09 -0.19
C LYS A 44 -12.44 1.45 -0.43
N ASP A 45 -11.13 1.47 -0.61
CA ASP A 45 -10.32 2.67 -0.74
C ASP A 45 -9.75 2.77 -2.18
N PRO A 46 -10.09 3.83 -2.94
CA PRO A 46 -9.51 4.10 -4.25
C PRO A 46 -7.97 4.21 -4.23
N GLN A 47 -7.38 4.64 -3.11
CA GLN A 47 -5.93 4.76 -2.96
C GLN A 47 -5.26 3.41 -2.63
N GLY A 48 -6.03 2.38 -2.28
CA GLY A 48 -5.50 1.04 -2.00
C GLY A 48 -4.87 0.35 -3.21
N GLU A 49 -5.05 0.90 -4.43
CA GLU A 49 -4.44 0.42 -5.68
C GLU A 49 -2.89 0.39 -5.65
N TRP A 50 -2.27 1.18 -4.76
CA TRP A 50 -0.82 1.23 -4.55
C TRP A 50 -0.29 0.08 -3.69
N VAL A 51 -1.19 -0.69 -3.09
CA VAL A 51 -0.86 -1.90 -2.34
C VAL A 51 -1.12 -3.12 -3.21
N VAL A 52 -0.06 -3.87 -3.50
CA VAL A 52 -0.07 -4.89 -4.55
C VAL A 52 0.26 -6.29 -4.02
N ALA A 53 -0.12 -7.31 -4.78
CA ALA A 53 0.30 -8.68 -4.51
C ALA A 53 1.80 -8.84 -4.81
N LYS A 54 2.51 -9.60 -3.97
CA LYS A 54 3.95 -9.86 -4.14
C LYS A 54 4.28 -10.58 -5.43
N ALA A 55 3.41 -11.49 -5.90
CA ALA A 55 3.68 -12.32 -7.07
C ALA A 55 3.47 -11.58 -8.40
N SER A 56 2.41 -10.77 -8.50
CA SER A 56 2.02 -10.10 -9.75
C SER A 56 2.38 -8.62 -9.81
N HIS A 57 2.71 -8.00 -8.67
CA HIS A 57 2.85 -6.54 -8.52
C HIS A 57 1.62 -5.75 -8.98
N GLN A 58 0.45 -6.40 -8.97
CA GLN A 58 -0.85 -5.80 -9.26
C GLN A 58 -1.70 -5.70 -7.99
N PRO A 59 -2.53 -4.66 -7.85
CA PRO A 59 -3.53 -4.60 -6.79
C PRO A 59 -4.60 -5.68 -7.01
N THR A 60 -5.20 -6.16 -5.93
CA THR A 60 -6.23 -7.22 -5.97
C THR A 60 -7.62 -6.62 -5.79
N GLY A 61 -8.58 -7.02 -6.62
CA GLY A 61 -10.00 -6.61 -6.50
C GLY A 61 -10.36 -5.28 -7.17
N TYR A 62 -9.47 -4.70 -7.97
CA TYR A 62 -9.70 -3.48 -8.74
C TYR A 62 -9.89 -3.80 -10.22
N SER A 63 -10.85 -3.13 -10.86
CA SER A 63 -11.01 -3.14 -12.31
C SER A 63 -9.98 -2.23 -12.98
N THR A 64 -9.66 -2.48 -14.25
CA THR A 64 -8.69 -1.68 -15.02
C THR A 64 -9.00 -0.19 -15.05
N ASN A 65 -10.28 0.18 -14.99
CA ASN A 65 -10.74 1.57 -15.04
C ASN A 65 -10.62 2.29 -13.69
N GLN A 66 -10.41 1.53 -12.60
CA GLN A 66 -10.14 2.08 -11.28
C GLN A 66 -8.63 2.30 -11.05
N LEU A 67 -7.78 1.76 -11.92
CA LEU A 67 -6.33 1.85 -11.80
C LEU A 67 -5.79 3.13 -12.43
N ARG A 68 -5.01 3.87 -11.65
CA ARG A 68 -4.26 5.02 -12.15
C ARG A 68 -3.20 4.60 -13.18
N PRO A 69 -2.99 5.38 -14.27
CA PRO A 69 -1.96 5.09 -15.27
C PRO A 69 -0.54 4.94 -14.69
N GLN A 70 -0.24 5.66 -13.62
CA GLN A 70 1.06 5.69 -12.95
C GLN A 70 1.46 4.33 -12.34
N LEU A 71 0.50 3.43 -12.09
CA LEU A 71 0.79 2.05 -11.64
C LEU A 71 1.57 1.24 -12.67
N LYS A 72 1.43 1.58 -13.97
CA LYS A 72 2.09 0.91 -15.09
C LYS A 72 3.51 1.42 -15.34
N THR A 73 3.77 2.68 -15.00
CA THR A 73 5.07 3.33 -15.28
C THR A 73 6.07 3.16 -14.14
N ASN A 74 5.61 3.09 -12.89
CA ASN A 74 6.51 2.84 -11.76
C ASN A 74 6.77 1.34 -11.57
N SER A 75 8.01 0.89 -11.78
CA SER A 75 8.39 -0.52 -11.61
C SER A 75 8.85 -0.87 -10.19
N SER A 76 9.16 0.12 -9.36
CA SER A 76 9.69 -0.11 -8.01
C SER A 76 8.58 -0.55 -7.05
N VAL A 77 8.76 -1.72 -6.42
CA VAL A 77 7.84 -2.29 -5.43
C VAL A 77 8.57 -2.58 -4.14
N ILE A 78 8.12 -1.98 -3.04
CA ILE A 78 8.68 -2.25 -1.71
C ILE A 78 8.01 -3.51 -1.12
N SER A 79 8.80 -4.57 -0.93
CA SER A 79 8.31 -5.87 -0.46
C SER A 79 8.70 -6.21 0.99
N SER A 80 9.58 -5.42 1.62
CA SER A 80 10.01 -5.57 3.01
C SER A 80 9.35 -4.52 3.90
N ALA A 81 8.84 -4.95 5.07
CA ALA A 81 8.27 -4.04 6.06
C ALA A 81 9.32 -3.06 6.61
N ALA A 82 10.55 -3.51 6.85
CA ALA A 82 11.62 -2.64 7.35
C ALA A 82 11.96 -1.53 6.34
N VAL A 83 12.07 -1.89 5.06
CA VAL A 83 12.31 -0.92 3.98
C VAL A 83 11.14 0.05 3.84
N LEU A 84 9.90 -0.45 3.96
CA LEU A 84 8.71 0.40 3.88
C LEU A 84 8.62 1.37 5.07
N ALA A 85 8.97 0.94 6.28
CA ALA A 85 9.04 1.81 7.45
C ALA A 85 10.04 2.94 7.25
N SER A 86 11.29 2.62 6.87
CA SER A 86 12.30 3.64 6.58
C SER A 86 11.93 4.55 5.40
N TRP A 87 11.22 4.02 4.40
CA TRP A 87 10.68 4.83 3.32
C TRP A 87 9.61 5.79 3.85
N TRP A 88 8.68 5.32 4.68
CA TRP A 88 7.58 6.13 5.20
C TRP A 88 8.09 7.26 6.11
N GLU A 89 9.04 6.97 7.02
CA GLU A 89 9.68 7.97 7.89
C GLU A 89 10.29 9.13 7.09
N LYS A 90 10.94 8.84 5.95
CA LYS A 90 11.54 9.87 5.08
C LYS A 90 10.53 10.78 4.39
N HIS A 91 9.27 10.34 4.27
CA HIS A 91 8.20 11.04 3.55
C HIS A 91 7.07 11.53 4.48
N LEU A 92 7.25 11.39 5.80
CA LEU A 92 6.40 12.00 6.83
C LEU A 92 6.80 13.45 7.17
N SER A 93 7.98 13.89 6.72
CA SER A 93 8.55 15.23 6.91
C SER A 93 7.99 16.28 5.95
#